data_AF-A0A2C9KU40-F1
#
_entry.id   AF-A0A2C9KU40-F1
#
_cell.length_a   1.000
_cell.length_b   1.000
_cell.length_c   1.000
_cell.angle_alpha   90.00
_cell.angle_beta   90.00
_cell.angle_gamma   90.00
#
_symmetry.space_group_name_H-M   'P 1'
#
loop_
_entity.id
_entity.type
_entity.pdbx_description
1 polymer ?
#
loop_
_entity_poly.entity_id
_entity_poly.type
_entity_poly.pdbx_seq_one_letter_code
_entity_poly.pdbx_strand_id
1 'polypeptide(L)'
;MFGKGIYTTDSSTKADQYADFRHKRRPLHYRNKLVLSRILLGNVFLYKDMPEKDECKLSGPPCMRCLQDVCDCNFTKFDSVLGEHKLRFREFVTYDEDKIYPEYIITYKRRK
;
A
#
# COMPACT_ATOMS: atom_id res chain seq x y z
N MET A 1 6.91 4.86 4.39
CA MET A 1 6.48 3.76 3.49
C MET A 1 6.68 2.48 4.26
N PHE A 2 5.65 1.63 4.31
CA PHE A 2 5.50 0.53 5.27
C PHE A 2 6.17 -0.80 4.85
N GLY A 3 6.86 -0.81 3.71
CA GLY A 3 7.51 -2.01 3.16
C GLY A 3 7.78 -1.93 1.66
N LYS A 4 8.40 -2.96 1.10
CA LYS A 4 8.66 -3.15 -0.34
C LYS A 4 7.58 -4.05 -0.94
N GLY A 5 6.45 -3.47 -1.35
CA GLY A 5 5.35 -4.20 -1.96
C GLY A 5 4.46 -3.30 -2.80
N ILE A 6 3.32 -3.85 -3.21
CA ILE A 6 2.31 -3.13 -3.98
C ILE A 6 1.43 -2.34 -3.00
N TYR A 7 1.36 -1.03 -3.20
CA TYR A 7 0.58 -0.14 -2.35
C TYR A 7 -0.81 0.09 -2.93
N THR A 8 -1.82 -0.09 -2.10
CA THR A 8 -3.21 0.21 -2.42
C THR A 8 -3.88 0.96 -1.28
N THR A 9 -5.03 1.55 -1.55
CA THR A 9 -5.75 2.38 -0.57
C THR A 9 -7.24 2.32 -0.87
N ASP A 10 -8.04 2.49 0.17
CA ASP A 10 -9.49 2.63 0.10
C ASP A 10 -9.94 4.04 -0.31
N SER A 11 -8.99 4.98 -0.48
CA SER A 11 -9.28 6.37 -0.84
C SER A 11 -8.72 6.75 -2.21
N SER A 12 -9.61 7.14 -3.12
CA SER A 12 -9.23 7.70 -4.42
C SER A 12 -8.42 9.00 -4.30
N THR A 13 -8.67 9.81 -3.26
CA THR A 13 -7.90 11.02 -2.96
C THR A 13 -6.45 10.71 -2.64
N LYS A 14 -6.20 9.63 -1.90
CA LYS A 14 -4.84 9.17 -1.59
C LYS A 14 -4.17 8.57 -2.82
N ALA A 15 -4.88 7.74 -3.58
CA ALA A 15 -4.38 7.18 -4.83
C ALA A 15 -4.01 8.27 -5.86
N ASP A 16 -4.76 9.38 -5.93
CA ASP A 16 -4.47 10.53 -6.81
C ASP A 16 -3.09 11.14 -6.55
N GLN A 17 -2.57 11.07 -5.32
CA GLN A 17 -1.24 11.57 -4.98
C GLN A 17 -0.12 10.81 -5.71
N TYR A 18 -0.39 9.57 -6.12
CA TYR A 18 0.53 8.71 -6.85
C TYR A 18 0.32 8.76 -8.37
N ALA A 19 -0.69 9.47 -8.88
CA ALA A 19 -0.94 9.60 -10.32
C ALA A 19 0.00 10.59 -11.03
N ASP A 20 0.78 11.36 -10.26
CA ASP A 20 1.73 12.36 -10.74
C ASP A 20 3.18 11.86 -10.70
N PHE A 21 4.06 12.56 -11.41
CA PHE A 21 5.50 12.37 -11.21
C PHE A 21 5.90 12.92 -9.84
N ARG A 22 6.89 12.29 -9.19
CA ARG A 22 7.34 12.57 -7.81
C ARG A 22 7.51 14.06 -7.47
N HIS A 23 7.95 14.86 -8.43
CA HIS A 23 8.20 16.30 -8.24
C HIS A 23 7.42 17.19 -9.21
N LYS A 24 6.44 16.63 -9.94
CA LYS A 24 5.72 17.37 -10.98
C LYS A 24 4.28 16.91 -11.11
N ARG A 25 3.36 17.76 -10.66
CA ARG A 25 1.92 17.56 -10.82
C ARG A 25 1.52 17.72 -12.28
N ARG A 26 0.67 16.81 -12.77
CA ARG A 26 0.02 16.92 -14.08
C ARG A 26 -0.92 18.14 -14.08
N PRO A 27 -1.05 18.84 -15.21
CA PRO A 27 -1.91 20.02 -15.30
C PRO A 27 -3.39 19.66 -15.07
N LEU A 28 -4.20 20.67 -14.75
CA LEU A 28 -5.66 20.53 -14.70
C LEU A 28 -6.20 19.99 -16.02
N HIS A 29 -7.33 19.27 -15.95
CA HIS A 29 -7.97 18.63 -17.10
C HIS A 29 -7.16 17.54 -17.83
N TYR A 30 -5.94 17.23 -17.37
CA TYR A 30 -5.20 16.06 -17.82
C TYR A 30 -5.98 14.78 -17.49
N ARG A 31 -5.95 13.80 -18.41
CA ARG A 31 -6.60 12.50 -18.24
C ARG A 31 -5.70 11.58 -17.41
N ASN A 32 -5.87 11.62 -16.09
CA ASN A 32 -5.20 10.72 -15.16
C ASN A 32 -5.85 9.33 -15.21
N LYS A 33 -5.10 8.33 -14.73
CA LYS A 33 -5.57 6.95 -14.59
C LYS A 33 -5.49 6.53 -13.12
N LEU A 34 -6.52 5.83 -12.67
CA LEU A 34 -6.56 5.16 -11.37
C LEU A 34 -6.92 3.70 -11.62
N VAL A 35 -6.23 2.78 -10.95
CA VAL A 35 -6.56 1.35 -11.01
C VAL A 35 -7.40 1.03 -9.78
N LEU A 36 -8.58 0.45 -10.00
CA LEU A 36 -9.42 -0.10 -8.95
C LEU A 36 -9.27 -1.62 -8.98
N SER A 37 -8.78 -2.19 -7.89
CA SER A 37 -8.44 -3.62 -7.80
C SER A 37 -9.24 -4.31 -6.71
N ARG A 38 -9.56 -5.59 -6.92
CA ARG A 38 -9.93 -6.51 -5.84
C ARG A 38 -8.66 -7.09 -5.24
N ILE A 39 -8.59 -7.13 -3.92
CA ILE A 39 -7.37 -7.50 -3.21
C ILE A 39 -7.72 -8.49 -2.11
N LEU A 40 -6.96 -9.58 -2.04
CA LEU A 40 -7.04 -10.56 -0.97
C LEU A 40 -6.11 -10.13 0.16
N LEU A 41 -6.64 -9.35 1.10
CA LEU A 41 -5.85 -8.81 2.22
C LEU A 41 -5.52 -9.87 3.30
N GLY A 42 -6.35 -10.91 3.41
CA GLY A 42 -6.17 -11.98 4.40
C GLY A 42 -6.06 -11.48 5.85
N ASN A 43 -5.16 -12.07 6.62
CA ASN A 43 -4.79 -11.61 7.94
C ASN A 43 -3.85 -10.43 7.84
N VAL A 44 -4.34 -9.26 8.24
CA VAL A 44 -3.63 -7.99 8.08
C VAL A 44 -2.78 -7.69 9.31
N PHE A 45 -1.49 -7.41 9.11
CA PHE A 45 -0.63 -6.86 10.16
C PHE A 45 -0.83 -5.35 10.27
N LEU A 46 -1.17 -4.85 11.45
CA LEU A 46 -1.32 -3.42 11.71
C LEU A 46 0.03 -2.79 12.06
N TYR A 47 0.55 -1.97 11.16
CA TYR A 47 1.83 -1.29 11.30
C TYR A 47 1.62 0.12 11.85
N LYS A 48 1.70 0.28 13.18
CA LYS A 48 1.36 1.53 13.89
C LYS A 48 2.51 2.53 13.98
N ASP A 49 3.74 2.04 14.08
CA ASP A 49 4.92 2.87 14.31
C ASP A 49 5.62 3.15 12.98
N MET A 50 5.82 4.42 12.64
CA MET A 50 6.71 4.76 11.54
C MET A 50 8.14 4.50 12.01
N PRO A 51 8.90 3.58 11.39
CA PRO A 51 10.31 3.45 11.69
C PRO A 51 10.98 4.81 11.42
N GLU A 52 11.98 5.16 12.22
CA GLU A 52 12.78 6.35 11.94
C GLU A 52 13.35 6.28 10.51
N LYS A 53 13.70 7.44 9.93
CA LYS A 53 14.32 7.48 8.60
C LYS A 53 15.51 6.52 8.59
N ASP A 54 15.35 5.40 7.87
CA ASP A 54 16.32 4.30 7.66
C ASP A 54 16.07 2.99 8.44
N GLU A 55 15.04 2.92 9.29
CA GLU A 55 14.68 1.68 9.96
C GLU A 55 13.71 0.82 9.12
N CYS A 56 14.09 -0.45 8.94
CA CYS A 56 13.35 -1.60 8.42
C CYS A 56 12.09 -1.32 7.58
N LYS A 57 12.29 -1.09 6.27
CA LYS A 57 11.23 -1.34 5.29
C LYS A 57 10.98 -2.85 5.24
N LEU A 58 9.84 -3.29 5.75
CA LEU A 58 9.40 -4.69 5.67
C LEU A 58 9.61 -5.23 4.26
N SER A 59 10.36 -6.32 4.14
CA SER A 59 10.62 -7.03 2.90
C SER A 59 9.48 -7.98 2.52
N GLY A 60 8.64 -8.32 3.50
CA GLY A 60 7.47 -9.17 3.38
C GLY A 60 6.52 -8.94 4.56
N PRO A 61 5.38 -9.64 4.61
CA PRO A 61 4.50 -9.55 5.75
C PRO A 61 5.15 -10.20 6.98
N PRO A 62 4.98 -9.63 8.19
CA PRO A 62 5.61 -10.18 9.40
C PRO A 62 5.11 -11.57 9.80
N CYS A 63 5.91 -12.27 10.59
CA CYS A 63 5.52 -13.50 11.27
C CYS A 63 4.46 -13.23 12.35
N MET A 64 3.42 -14.05 12.44
CA MET A 64 2.36 -13.88 13.45
C MET A 64 2.81 -14.17 14.89
N ARG A 65 3.99 -14.80 15.07
CA ARG A 65 4.53 -15.12 16.40
C ARG A 65 5.51 -14.07 16.91
N CYS A 66 6.53 -13.72 16.12
CA CYS A 66 7.61 -12.82 16.54
C CYS A 66 7.54 -11.41 15.93
N LEU A 67 6.60 -11.17 15.01
CA LEU A 67 6.38 -9.88 14.33
C LEU A 67 7.57 -9.37 13.49
N GLN A 68 8.54 -10.22 13.19
CA GLN A 68 9.62 -9.93 12.25
C GLN A 68 9.25 -10.44 10.85
N ASP A 69 9.61 -9.70 9.79
CA ASP A 69 9.42 -10.12 8.39
C ASP A 69 10.37 -11.25 7.98
N VAL A 70 11.58 -11.24 8.51
CA VAL A 70 12.59 -12.30 8.37
C VAL A 70 12.77 -12.99 9.72
N CYS A 71 12.41 -14.27 9.82
CA CYS A 71 12.57 -15.07 11.03
C CYS A 71 12.56 -16.56 10.73
N ASP A 72 13.14 -17.37 11.65
CA ASP A 72 13.18 -18.83 11.56
C ASP A 72 12.10 -19.53 12.42
N CYS A 73 11.06 -18.81 12.84
CA CYS A 73 10.03 -19.35 13.73
C CYS A 73 9.17 -20.48 13.12
N ASN A 74 9.31 -20.76 11.81
CA ASN A 74 8.52 -21.73 11.05
C ASN A 74 7.00 -21.61 11.31
N PHE A 75 6.53 -20.36 11.49
CA PHE A 75 5.15 -20.03 11.80
C PHE A 75 4.52 -19.24 10.66
N THR A 76 3.20 -19.27 10.56
CA THR A 76 2.46 -18.53 9.55
C THR A 76 2.75 -17.03 9.64
N LYS A 77 2.93 -16.40 8.48
CA LYS A 77 3.08 -14.95 8.36
C LYS A 77 1.72 -14.32 8.12
N PHE A 78 1.59 -13.04 8.42
CA PHE A 78 0.45 -12.25 7.94
C PHE A 78 0.40 -12.28 6.41
N ASP A 79 -0.75 -11.92 5.85
CA ASP A 79 -0.96 -11.93 4.40
C ASP A 79 -0.69 -10.54 3.78
N SER A 80 -0.93 -9.48 4.55
CA SER A 80 -0.70 -8.09 4.13
C SER A 80 -0.38 -7.19 5.31
N VAL A 81 0.03 -5.96 5.01
CA VAL A 81 0.34 -4.93 6.01
C VAL A 81 -0.59 -3.74 5.82
N LEU A 82 -1.24 -3.30 6.89
CA LEU A 82 -1.97 -2.03 6.94
C LEU A 82 -1.11 -0.99 7.63
N GLY A 83 -0.69 0.00 6.86
CA GLY A 83 -0.12 1.23 7.38
C GLY A 83 -1.25 2.18 7.81
N GLU A 84 -1.39 2.35 9.11
CA GLU A 84 -2.30 3.32 9.71
C GLU A 84 -1.45 4.31 10.52
N HIS A 85 -1.13 5.45 9.91
CA HIS A 85 -0.46 6.53 10.63
C HIS A 85 -1.49 7.58 11.07
N LYS A 86 -1.06 8.62 11.80
CA LYS A 86 -1.82 9.86 12.10
C LYS A 86 -2.33 10.62 10.85
N LEU A 87 -2.35 9.99 9.68
CA LEU A 87 -2.75 10.48 8.38
C LEU A 87 -4.14 9.92 8.02
N ARG A 88 -4.95 10.75 7.37
CA ARG A 88 -6.36 10.51 6.99
C ARG A 88 -6.66 9.22 6.19
N PHE A 89 -5.67 8.50 5.69
CA PHE A 89 -5.87 7.47 4.67
C PHE A 89 -5.18 6.17 5.06
N ARG A 90 -5.90 5.06 4.88
CA ARG A 90 -5.38 3.69 5.06
C ARG A 90 -4.60 3.28 3.83
N GLU A 91 -3.39 2.77 4.03
CA GLU A 91 -2.55 2.24 2.97
C GLU A 91 -2.29 0.76 3.24
N PHE A 92 -2.61 -0.10 2.28
CA PHE A 92 -2.38 -1.54 2.36
C PHE A 92 -1.17 -1.89 1.50
N VAL A 93 -0.31 -2.77 2.01
CA VAL A 93 0.84 -3.31 1.29
C VAL A 93 0.64 -4.81 1.13
N THR A 94 0.64 -5.25 -0.12
CA THR A 94 0.58 -6.66 -0.51
C THR A 94 1.90 -7.03 -1.20
N TYR A 95 2.41 -8.23 -0.93
CA TYR A 95 3.73 -8.66 -1.42
C TYR A 95 3.66 -9.73 -2.51
N ASP A 96 2.49 -10.34 -2.68
CA ASP A 96 2.22 -11.38 -3.66
C ASP A 96 1.31 -10.82 -4.77
N GLU A 97 1.75 -10.94 -6.02
CA GLU A 97 1.06 -10.42 -7.20
C GLU A 97 -0.26 -11.15 -7.46
N ASP A 98 -0.35 -12.44 -7.11
CA ASP A 98 -1.55 -13.26 -7.28
C ASP A 98 -2.69 -12.86 -6.33
N LYS A 99 -2.40 -11.99 -5.35
CA LYS A 99 -3.40 -11.47 -4.39
C LYS A 99 -4.07 -10.19 -4.87
N ILE A 100 -3.73 -9.67 -6.05
CA ILE A 100 -4.28 -8.45 -6.61
C ILE A 100 -4.87 -8.71 -7.99
N TYR A 101 -6.16 -8.41 -8.14
CA TYR A 101 -6.84 -8.45 -9.43
C TYR A 101 -7.23 -7.03 -9.86
N PRO A 102 -6.56 -6.42 -10.87
CA PRO A 102 -6.90 -5.10 -11.38
C PRO A 102 -8.20 -5.17 -12.18
N GLU A 103 -9.31 -4.82 -11.54
CA GLU A 103 -10.65 -5.00 -12.10
C GLU A 103 -11.04 -3.88 -13.07
N TYR A 104 -10.69 -2.62 -12.74
CA TYR A 104 -11.03 -1.47 -13.58
C TYR A 104 -9.88 -0.48 -13.71
N ILE A 105 -9.80 0.15 -14.88
CA ILE A 105 -8.99 1.35 -15.12
C ILE A 105 -9.92 2.54 -15.25
N ILE A 106 -9.88 3.45 -14.27
CA ILE A 106 -10.69 4.65 -14.22
C ILE A 106 -9.89 5.80 -14.82
N THR A 107 -10.44 6.44 -15.86
CA THR A 107 -9.87 7.66 -16.44
C THR A 107 -10.62 8.88 -15.90
N TYR A 108 -9.90 9.85 -15.32
CA TYR A 108 -10.50 11.03 -14.69
C TYR A 108 -9.72 12.31 -14.99
N LYS A 109 -10.33 13.46 -14.71
CA LYS A 109 -9.75 14.79 -14.84
C LYS A 109 -9.91 15.57 -13.55
N ARG A 110 -8.85 16.21 -13.07
CA ARG A 110 -8.92 17.13 -11.92
C ARG A 110 -9.59 18.43 -12.35
N ARG A 111 -10.49 18.95 -11.51
CA ARG A 111 -11.11 20.29 -11.62
C ARG A 111 -10.52 21.21 -10.53
N LYS A 112 -10.66 22.53 -10.73
CA LYS A 112 -10.35 23.52 -9.69
C LYS A 112 -11.32 23.40 -8.53
#